data_AF-A0A0D9VCC0-F1
#
_entry.id   AF-A0A0D9VCC0-F1
#
_cell.length_a   1.000
_cell.length_b   1.000
_cell.length_c   1.000
_cell.angle_alpha   90.00
_cell.angle_beta   90.00
_cell.angle_gamma   90.00
#
_symmetry.space_group_name_H-M   'P 1'
#
loop_
_entity.id
_entity.type
_entity.pdbx_description
1 polymer ?
#
loop_
_entity_poly.entity_id
_entity_poly.type
_entity_poly.pdbx_seq_one_letter_code
_entity_poly.pdbx_strand_id
1 'polypeptide(L)'
;MYSFGVVLLELLTGRRPVPILSASKELIKWVKEMRSGGKQIEILDPTLKGTGYEEQMLKVLEIAWQCVNHNPGMRPTIQEVVSCLDDIGAEMETR
;
A
#
# COMPACT_ATOMS: atom_id res chain seq x y z
N MET A 1 -9.45 7.74 5.82
CA MET A 1 -8.74 7.21 4.64
C MET A 1 -7.24 7.30 4.75
N TYR A 2 -6.65 8.50 4.92
CA TYR A 2 -5.19 8.64 5.02
C TYR A 2 -4.54 7.68 6.01
N SER A 3 -5.03 7.62 7.25
CA SER A 3 -4.49 6.71 8.28
C SER A 3 -4.61 5.23 7.90
N PHE A 4 -5.69 4.84 7.22
CA PHE A 4 -5.85 3.48 6.72
C PHE A 4 -4.84 3.16 5.61
N GLY A 5 -4.62 4.09 4.68
CA GLY A 5 -3.59 3.96 3.65
C GLY A 5 -2.18 3.83 4.24
N VAL A 6 -1.88 4.57 5.30
CA VAL A 6 -0.61 4.44 6.05
C VAL A 6 -0.47 3.02 6.62
N VAL A 7 -1.52 2.49 7.26
CA VAL A 7 -1.52 1.11 7.78
C VAL A 7 -1.31 0.07 6.68
N LEU A 8 -1.96 0.23 5.52
CA LEU A 8 -1.72 -0.67 4.39
C LEU A 8 -0.27 -0.62 3.89
N LEU A 9 0.32 0.57 3.79
CA LEU A 9 1.74 0.71 3.42
C LEU A 9 2.66 0.06 4.45
N GLU A 10 2.35 0.13 5.73
CA GLU A 10 3.13 -0.51 6.79
C GLU A 10 3.10 -2.02 6.69
N LEU A 11 1.91 -2.58 6.45
CA LEU A 11 1.75 -4.02 6.22
C LEU A 11 2.50 -4.50 4.99
N LEU A 12 2.41 -3.75 3.88
CA LEU A 12 3.10 -4.10 2.64
C LEU A 12 4.62 -4.00 2.72
N THR A 13 5.14 -3.07 3.55
CA THR A 13 6.58 -2.78 3.61
C THR A 13 7.30 -3.48 4.75
N GLY A 14 6.56 -4.04 5.72
CA GLY A 14 7.12 -4.58 6.97
C GLY A 14 7.72 -3.51 7.89
N ARG A 15 7.60 -2.23 7.53
CA ARG A 15 8.14 -1.11 8.30
C ARG A 15 7.10 -0.67 9.31
N ARG A 16 7.42 -0.75 10.60
CA ARG A 16 6.48 -0.32 11.65
C ARG A 16 6.23 1.20 11.58
N PRO A 17 4.99 1.67 11.84
CA PRO A 17 4.78 3.03 12.32
C PRO A 17 5.53 3.16 13.64
N VAL A 18 6.67 3.83 13.63
CA VAL A 18 7.19 4.39 14.87
C VAL A 18 6.26 5.57 15.22
N PRO A 19 5.84 5.76 16.48
CA PRO A 19 4.87 6.80 16.86
C PRO A 19 5.52 8.18 16.83
N ILE A 20 5.88 8.65 15.64
CA ILE A 20 6.37 10.00 15.39
C ILE A 20 5.78 10.40 14.04
N LEU A 21 5.00 11.48 14.00
CA LEU A 21 4.43 12.04 12.78
C LEU A 21 5.48 12.28 11.66
N SER A 22 6.77 12.27 11.98
CA SER A 22 7.88 12.26 11.01
C SER A 22 8.03 10.92 10.30
N ALA A 23 7.88 9.78 10.99
CA ALA A 23 8.12 8.45 10.43
C ALA A 23 7.11 8.09 9.34
N SER A 24 5.83 8.46 9.49
CA SER A 24 4.82 8.26 8.43
C SER A 24 5.08 9.15 7.20
N LYS A 25 5.56 10.38 7.41
CA LYS A 25 6.01 11.25 6.31
C LYS A 25 7.25 10.68 5.61
N GLU A 26 8.17 10.10 6.35
CA GLU A 26 9.36 9.41 5.81
C GLU A 26 8.98 8.16 5.02
N LEU A 27 8.03 7.35 5.52
CA LEU A 27 7.51 6.18 4.81
C LEU A 27 6.89 6.59 3.47
N ILE A 28 5.99 7.56 3.48
CA ILE A 28 5.31 8.03 2.25
C ILE A 28 6.32 8.63 1.28
N LYS A 29 7.29 9.41 1.76
CA LYS A 29 8.37 9.96 0.93
C LYS A 29 9.19 8.85 0.27
N TRP A 30 9.62 7.85 1.04
CA TRP A 30 10.38 6.71 0.53
C TRP A 30 9.56 5.91 -0.49
N VAL A 31 8.30 5.57 -0.19
CA VAL A 31 7.39 4.89 -1.13
C VAL A 31 7.24 5.70 -2.42
N LYS A 32 7.13 7.04 -2.34
CA LYS A 32 7.09 7.92 -3.52
C LYS A 32 8.33 7.76 -4.39
N GLU A 33 9.51 7.85 -3.79
CA GLU A 33 10.79 7.74 -4.49
C GLU A 33 10.93 6.38 -5.18
N MET A 34 10.59 5.30 -4.47
CA MET A 34 10.62 3.94 -5.02
C MET A 34 9.63 3.77 -6.19
N ARG A 35 8.41 4.29 -6.08
CA ARG A 35 7.41 4.25 -7.16
C ARG A 35 7.85 5.07 -8.37
N SER A 36 8.38 6.28 -8.16
CA SER A 36 8.92 7.12 -9.23
C SER A 36 10.13 6.50 -9.93
N GLY A 37 10.91 5.68 -9.22
CA GLY A 37 12.02 4.92 -9.78
C GLY A 37 11.65 3.60 -10.46
N GLY A 38 10.37 3.22 -10.50
CA GLY A 38 9.94 1.92 -11.05
C GLY A 38 10.35 0.72 -10.20
N LYS A 39 10.57 0.93 -8.90
CA LYS A 39 11.08 -0.07 -7.94
C LYS A 39 10.01 -0.57 -6.99
N GLN A 40 8.78 -0.75 -7.46
CA GLN A 40 7.64 -1.09 -6.62
C GLN A 40 7.79 -2.46 -5.94
N ILE A 41 8.44 -3.43 -6.59
CA ILE A 41 8.72 -4.75 -5.99
C ILE A 41 9.70 -4.64 -4.80
N GLU A 42 10.61 -3.67 -4.83
CA GLU A 42 11.55 -3.43 -3.74
C GLU A 42 10.88 -2.77 -2.51
N ILE A 43 9.66 -2.25 -2.67
CA ILE A 43 8.84 -1.71 -1.58
C ILE A 43 8.32 -2.83 -0.69
N LEU A 44 8.02 -3.99 -1.28
CA LEU A 44 7.38 -5.10 -0.59
C LEU A 44 8.30 -5.68 0.48
N ASP A 45 7.70 -6.04 1.61
CA ASP A 45 8.36 -6.70 2.73
C ASP A 45 9.15 -7.91 2.21
N PRO A 46 10.48 -7.97 2.44
CA PRO A 46 11.30 -9.10 2.02
C PRO A 46 10.81 -10.46 2.53
N THR A 47 10.11 -10.50 3.66
CA THR A 47 9.54 -11.73 4.23
C THR A 47 8.33 -12.25 3.45
N LEU A 48 7.70 -11.41 2.63
CA LEU A 48 6.55 -11.75 1.79
C LEU A 48 6.95 -12.05 0.34
N LYS A 49 8.24 -11.88 -0.02
CA LYS A 49 8.76 -12.23 -1.34
C LYS A 49 8.83 -13.74 -1.53
N GLY A 50 8.52 -14.19 -2.74
CA GLY A 50 8.48 -15.60 -3.11
C GLY A 50 7.21 -16.33 -2.67
N THR A 51 6.20 -15.61 -2.17
CA THR A 51 4.90 -16.18 -1.79
C THR A 51 3.98 -16.40 -3.01
N GLY A 52 4.29 -15.80 -4.15
CA GLY A 52 3.47 -15.85 -5.36
C GLY A 52 2.34 -14.81 -5.37
N TYR A 53 2.26 -13.95 -4.35
CA TYR A 53 1.24 -12.91 -4.22
C TYR A 53 1.74 -11.50 -4.56
N GLU A 54 2.93 -11.37 -5.15
CA GLU A 54 3.55 -10.07 -5.45
C GLU A 54 2.66 -9.20 -6.34
N GLU A 55 1.96 -9.80 -7.30
CA GLU A 55 1.05 -9.08 -8.19
C GLU A 55 -0.12 -8.46 -7.40
N GLN A 56 -0.74 -9.24 -6.52
CA GLN A 56 -1.82 -8.78 -5.64
C GLN A 56 -1.32 -7.71 -4.68
N MET A 57 -0.14 -7.91 -4.10
CA MET A 57 0.49 -6.91 -3.22
C MET A 57 0.75 -5.59 -3.95
N LEU A 58 1.13 -5.61 -5.23
CA LEU A 58 1.29 -4.40 -6.05
C LEU A 58 -0.05 -3.70 -6.31
N LYS A 59 -1.15 -4.44 -6.49
CA LYS A 59 -2.50 -3.85 -6.57
C LYS A 59 -2.90 -3.19 -5.25
N VAL A 60 -2.66 -3.85 -4.12
CA VAL A 60 -2.90 -3.28 -2.78
C VAL A 60 -2.04 -2.04 -2.55
N LEU A 61 -0.79 -2.02 -3.03
CA LEU A 61 0.10 -0.86 -2.97
C LEU A 61 -0.50 0.35 -3.70
N GLU A 62 -1.15 0.15 -4.84
CA GLU A 62 -1.80 1.24 -5.57
C GLU A 62 -2.96 1.84 -4.78
N ILE A 63 -3.82 0.99 -4.21
CA ILE A 63 -4.96 1.40 -3.38
C ILE A 63 -4.45 2.17 -2.15
N ALA A 64 -3.44 1.64 -1.47
CA ALA A 64 -2.81 2.28 -0.32
C ALA A 64 -2.23 3.65 -0.68
N TRP A 65 -1.61 3.76 -1.87
CA TRP A 65 -1.07 5.02 -2.37
C TRP A 65 -2.14 6.07 -2.64
N GLN A 66 -3.27 5.68 -3.22
CA GLN A 66 -4.41 6.57 -3.43
C GLN A 66 -5.01 7.05 -2.10
N CYS A 67 -5.07 6.18 -1.09
CA CYS A 67 -5.56 6.53 0.25
C CYS A 67 -4.73 7.62 0.94
N VAL A 68 -3.42 7.67 0.70
CA VAL A 68 -2.50 8.66 1.28
C VAL A 68 -2.30 9.91 0.40
N ASN A 69 -3.13 10.10 -0.63
CA ASN A 69 -3.04 11.27 -1.49
C ASN A 69 -3.08 12.57 -0.68
N HIS A 70 -2.23 13.53 -1.02
CA HIS A 70 -2.18 14.81 -0.33
C HIS A 70 -3.51 15.58 -0.48
N ASN A 71 -4.15 15.49 -1.64
CA ASN A 71 -5.49 16.04 -1.88
C ASN A 71 -6.56 15.10 -1.29
N PRO A 72 -7.30 15.51 -0.25
CA PRO A 72 -8.35 14.67 0.35
C PRO A 72 -9.47 14.29 -0.61
N GLY A 73 -9.78 15.13 -1.60
CA GLY A 73 -10.83 14.87 -2.59
C GLY A 73 -10.45 13.83 -3.65
N MET A 74 -9.17 13.45 -3.74
CA MET A 74 -8.67 12.38 -4.61
C MET A 74 -8.54 11.04 -3.90
N ARG A 75 -8.83 11.00 -2.59
CA ARG A 75 -8.77 9.76 -1.82
C ARG A 75 -10.06 8.97 -2.06
N PRO A 76 -9.98 7.66 -2.32
CA PRO A 76 -11.17 6.83 -2.41
C PRO A 76 -11.89 6.78 -1.07
N THR A 77 -13.20 6.59 -1.13
CA THR A 77 -14.05 6.25 0.01
C THR A 77 -13.67 4.89 0.57
N ILE A 78 -14.05 4.61 1.83
CA ILE A 78 -13.78 3.29 2.41
C ILE A 78 -14.52 2.18 1.65
N GLN A 79 -15.69 2.48 1.08
CA GLN A 79 -16.48 1.51 0.30
C GLN A 79 -15.76 1.11 -0.98
N GLU A 80 -15.19 2.09 -1.71
CA GLU A 80 -14.38 1.81 -2.91
C GLU A 80 -13.13 1.00 -2.55
N VAL A 81 -12.46 1.34 -1.44
CA VAL A 81 -11.28 0.61 -0.98
C VAL A 81 -11.60 -0.84 -0.63
N VAL A 82 -12.68 -1.08 0.12
CA VAL A 82 -13.12 -2.45 0.46
C VAL A 82 -13.46 -3.23 -0.80
N SER A 83 -14.22 -2.64 -1.73
CA SER A 83 -14.57 -3.27 -3.00
C SER A 83 -13.33 -3.69 -3.79
N CYS A 84 -12.33 -2.81 -3.92
CA CYS A 84 -11.10 -3.14 -4.63
C CYS A 84 -10.28 -4.23 -3.92
N LEU A 85 -10.28 -4.26 -2.58
CA LEU A 85 -9.59 -5.31 -1.81
C LEU A 85 -10.30 -6.66 -1.94
N ASP A 86 -11.63 -6.67 -1.94
CA ASP A 86 -12.44 -7.88 -2.15
C ASP A 86 -12.20 -8.46 -3.55
N ASP A 87 -12.15 -7.61 -4.58
CA ASP A 87 -11.84 -8.02 -5.95
C ASP A 87 -10.45 -8.69 -6.05
N ILE A 88 -9.43 -8.12 -5.39
CA ILE A 88 -8.09 -8.72 -5.33
C ILE A 88 -8.12 -10.07 -4.60
N GLY A 89 -8.90 -10.20 -3.53
CA GLY A 89 -9.06 -11.45 -2.79
C GLY A 89 -9.75 -12.54 -3.62
N ALA A 90 -10.81 -12.20 -4.35
CA ALA A 90 -11.52 -13.14 -5.22
C ALA A 90 -10.63 -13.68 -6.36
N GLU A 91 -9.73 -12.86 -6.90
CA GLU A 91 -8.73 -13.30 -7.87
C GLU A 91 -7.74 -14.33 -7.29
N MET A 92 -7.48 -14.30 -5.98
CA MET A 92 -6.60 -15.28 -5.30
C MET A 92 -7.28 -16.64 -5.13
N GLU A 93 -8.59 -16.67 -4.90
CA GLU A 93 -9.37 -17.92 -4.74
C GLU A 93 -9.59 -18.67 -6.06
N THR A 94 -9.40 -17.97 -7.18
CA THR A 94 -9.57 -18.54 -8.54
C THR A 94 -8.26 -19.12 -9.11
N ARG A 95 -7.14 -19.05 -8.36
CA ARG A 95 -5.82 -19.61 -8.71
C ARG A 95 -5.52 -20.88 -7.91
#